data_AF-A0A384UY13-F1
#
_entry.id   AF-A0A384UY13-F1
#
_cell.length_a   1.000
_cell.length_b   1.000
_cell.length_c   1.000
_cell.angle_alpha   90.00
_cell.angle_beta   90.00
_cell.angle_gamma   90.00
#
_symmetry.space_group_name_H-M   'P 1'
#
loop_
_entity.id
_entity.type
_entity.pdbx_description
1 polymer ?
#
loop_
_entity_poly.entity_id
_entity_poly.type
_entity_poly.pdbx_seq_one_letter_code
_entity_poly.pdbx_strand_id
1 'polypeptide(L)'
;YDTINNSLHFQLGLALASLGVITSLVAQHMYSLPAYAFIAQDFTTQAALYTHHQYIAGFIMTGAFAHGAIFFIRDYNPEQNEDNVLARMLDHKEAITSHLSWASLFLGFHTLGLYVHNDVMLAFGTPEKQILIEPIFAQWIQSAHGKTSYGFDVLLSSTNSPAFHAGRSIWLPGWLNAINENSNSLFLKIGPGDFLVHHAIALGLHTTTLILVKGALDA
;
A
#
# COMPACT_ATOMS: atom_id res chain seq x y z
N TYR A 1 25.59 3.20 -14.43
CA TYR A 1 24.91 2.93 -15.71
C TYR A 1 25.24 1.52 -16.17
N ASP A 2 26.52 1.19 -16.33
CA ASP A 2 26.98 -0.13 -16.79
C ASP A 2 26.52 -1.29 -15.88
N THR A 3 26.52 -1.11 -14.55
CA THR A 3 25.97 -2.09 -13.59
C THR A 3 24.54 -2.52 -13.93
N ILE A 4 23.71 -1.59 -14.38
CA ILE A 4 22.32 -1.84 -14.77
C ILE A 4 22.26 -2.39 -16.19
N ASN A 5 23.00 -1.79 -17.12
CA ASN A 5 22.90 -2.13 -18.55
C ASN A 5 23.50 -3.50 -18.89
N ASN A 6 24.48 -3.95 -18.10
CA ASN A 6 25.19 -5.21 -18.34
C ASN A 6 24.61 -6.40 -17.56
N SER A 7 23.69 -6.18 -16.61
CA SER A 7 23.02 -7.25 -15.87
C SER A 7 21.56 -7.40 -16.29
N LEU A 8 21.23 -8.54 -16.91
CA LEU A 8 19.85 -8.91 -17.19
C LEU A 8 19.05 -9.16 -15.90
N HIS A 9 19.69 -9.63 -14.83
CA HIS A 9 19.03 -9.84 -13.55
C HIS A 9 18.65 -8.52 -12.88
N PHE A 10 19.51 -7.51 -12.95
CA PHE A 10 19.17 -6.18 -12.45
C PHE A 10 18.00 -5.57 -13.24
N GLN A 11 18.05 -5.65 -14.58
CA GLN A 11 16.97 -5.15 -15.45
C GLN A 11 15.65 -5.86 -15.19
N LEU A 12 15.67 -7.18 -15.08
CA LEU A 12 14.48 -7.98 -14.79
C LEU A 12 13.92 -7.65 -13.40
N GLY A 13 14.79 -7.50 -12.39
CA GLY A 13 14.39 -7.05 -11.06
C GLY A 13 13.63 -5.72 -11.09
N LEU A 14 14.15 -4.71 -11.80
CA LEU A 14 13.49 -3.42 -11.96
C LEU A 14 12.17 -3.49 -12.75
N ALA A 15 12.15 -4.27 -13.85
CA ALA A 15 10.96 -4.44 -14.67
C ALA A 15 9.83 -5.10 -13.86
N LEU A 16 10.15 -6.14 -13.10
CA LEU A 16 9.20 -6.81 -12.21
C LEU A 16 8.75 -5.87 -11.09
N ALA A 17 9.65 -5.13 -10.43
CA ALA A 17 9.25 -4.19 -9.38
C ALA A 17 8.25 -3.14 -9.91
N SER A 18 8.56 -2.54 -11.06
CA SER A 18 7.69 -1.54 -11.70
C SER A 18 6.34 -2.13 -12.11
N LEU A 19 6.37 -3.32 -12.73
CA LEU A 19 5.16 -4.02 -13.16
C LEU A 19 4.31 -4.48 -11.97
N GLY A 20 4.92 -4.95 -10.89
CA GLY A 20 4.24 -5.39 -9.67
C GLY A 20 3.48 -4.23 -9.00
N VAL A 21 4.12 -3.06 -8.90
CA VAL A 21 3.47 -1.83 -8.41
C VAL A 21 2.28 -1.44 -9.29
N ILE A 22 2.45 -1.40 -10.61
CA ILE A 22 1.36 -1.05 -11.53
C ILE A 22 0.24 -2.11 -11.49
N THR A 23 0.58 -3.39 -11.32
CA THR A 23 -0.42 -4.46 -11.23
C THR A 23 -1.30 -4.32 -9.99
N SER A 24 -0.70 -3.96 -8.84
CA SER A 24 -1.48 -3.65 -7.63
C SER A 24 -2.31 -2.37 -7.79
N LEU A 25 -1.77 -1.35 -8.47
CA LEU A 25 -2.50 -0.12 -8.80
C LEU A 25 -3.72 -0.39 -9.68
N VAL A 26 -3.59 -1.27 -10.69
CA VAL A 26 -4.70 -1.72 -11.54
C VAL A 26 -5.80 -2.33 -10.67
N ALA A 27 -5.45 -3.23 -9.75
CA ALA A 27 -6.43 -3.83 -8.84
C ALA A 27 -7.16 -2.77 -8.00
N GLN A 28 -6.42 -1.82 -7.41
CA GLN A 28 -7.00 -0.79 -6.54
C GLN A 28 -7.89 0.20 -7.32
N HIS A 29 -7.51 0.56 -8.54
CA HIS A 29 -8.30 1.48 -9.36
C HIS A 29 -9.51 0.79 -10.00
N MET A 30 -9.43 -0.47 -10.40
CA MET A 30 -10.52 -1.15 -11.10
C MET A 30 -11.78 -1.35 -10.26
N TYR A 31 -11.63 -1.58 -8.95
CA TYR A 31 -12.81 -1.73 -8.08
C TYR A 31 -13.41 -0.38 -7.67
N SER A 32 -12.57 0.66 -7.49
CA SER A 32 -13.00 1.99 -7.03
C SER A 32 -13.46 2.90 -8.18
N LEU A 33 -12.92 2.71 -9.38
CA LEU A 33 -13.24 3.41 -10.62
C LEU A 33 -13.56 2.39 -11.73
N PRO A 34 -14.74 1.75 -11.70
CA PRO A 34 -15.10 0.73 -12.67
C PRO A 34 -15.10 1.26 -14.11
N ALA A 35 -14.22 0.72 -14.96
CA ALA A 35 -14.04 1.15 -16.35
C ALA A 35 -14.95 0.42 -17.36
N TYR A 36 -15.61 -0.66 -16.95
CA TYR A 36 -16.44 -1.49 -17.81
C TYR A 36 -17.92 -1.33 -17.47
N ALA A 37 -18.78 -1.31 -18.48
CA ALA A 37 -20.22 -1.20 -18.27
C ALA A 37 -20.74 -2.39 -17.44
N PHE A 38 -21.61 -2.10 -16.46
CA PHE A 38 -22.29 -3.08 -15.59
C PHE A 38 -21.38 -3.93 -14.67
N ILE A 39 -20.05 -3.80 -14.74
CA ILE A 39 -19.14 -4.62 -13.93
C ILE A 39 -19.29 -4.38 -12.43
N ALA A 40 -19.71 -3.19 -12.01
CA ALA A 40 -19.97 -2.88 -10.60
C ALA A 40 -21.18 -3.64 -10.02
N GLN A 41 -22.03 -4.21 -10.87
CA GLN A 41 -23.19 -5.02 -10.47
C GLN A 41 -22.84 -6.52 -10.41
N ASP A 42 -21.76 -6.94 -11.07
CA ASP A 42 -21.24 -8.31 -10.99
C ASP A 42 -20.19 -8.41 -9.87
N PHE A 43 -20.68 -8.65 -8.65
CA PHE A 43 -19.85 -8.72 -7.46
C PHE A 43 -18.84 -9.87 -7.51
N THR A 44 -19.20 -11.00 -8.12
CA THR A 44 -18.31 -12.16 -8.22
C THR A 44 -17.15 -11.84 -9.13
N THR A 45 -17.40 -11.24 -10.30
CA THR A 45 -16.34 -10.83 -11.22
C THR A 45 -15.45 -9.74 -10.62
N GLN A 46 -16.02 -8.76 -9.92
CA GLN A 46 -15.23 -7.74 -9.21
C GLN A 46 -14.30 -8.33 -8.16
N ALA A 47 -14.82 -9.22 -7.29
CA ALA A 47 -14.02 -9.88 -6.28
C ALA A 47 -12.91 -10.75 -6.90
N ALA A 48 -13.23 -11.48 -7.97
CA ALA A 48 -12.26 -12.29 -8.70
C ALA A 48 -11.15 -11.45 -9.33
N LEU A 49 -11.48 -10.34 -10.00
CA LEU A 49 -10.50 -9.47 -10.65
C LEU A 49 -9.56 -8.79 -9.66
N TYR A 50 -10.09 -8.27 -8.55
CA TYR A 50 -9.27 -7.68 -7.49
C TYR A 50 -8.29 -8.71 -6.91
N THR A 51 -8.81 -9.87 -6.52
CA THR A 51 -8.01 -10.95 -5.93
C THR A 51 -6.94 -11.43 -6.91
N HIS A 52 -7.32 -11.70 -8.16
CA HIS A 52 -6.42 -12.16 -9.21
C HIS A 52 -5.23 -11.22 -9.40
N HIS A 53 -5.47 -9.92 -9.59
CA HIS A 53 -4.40 -8.95 -9.82
C HIS A 53 -3.54 -8.74 -8.58
N GLN A 54 -4.10 -8.78 -7.35
CA GLN A 54 -3.28 -8.68 -6.13
C GLN A 54 -2.36 -9.88 -5.93
N TYR A 55 -2.82 -11.10 -6.19
CA TYR A 55 -1.96 -12.28 -6.14
C TYR A 55 -0.83 -12.20 -7.16
N ILE A 56 -1.13 -11.82 -8.42
CA ILE A 56 -0.11 -11.63 -9.46
C ILE A 56 0.89 -10.55 -9.04
N ALA A 57 0.42 -9.41 -8.52
CA ALA A 57 1.30 -8.35 -8.02
C ALA A 57 2.27 -8.88 -6.95
N GLY A 58 1.78 -9.67 -5.99
CA GLY A 58 2.62 -10.30 -4.96
C GLY A 58 3.69 -11.25 -5.53
N PHE A 59 3.34 -12.09 -6.51
CA PHE A 59 4.29 -12.98 -7.18
C PHE A 59 5.36 -12.19 -7.95
N ILE A 60 4.95 -11.18 -8.72
CA ILE A 60 5.84 -10.32 -9.49
C ILE A 60 6.80 -9.56 -8.57
N MET A 61 6.29 -8.97 -7.48
CA MET A 61 7.12 -8.26 -6.49
C MET A 61 8.14 -9.18 -5.82
N THR A 62 7.74 -10.40 -5.46
CA THR A 62 8.68 -11.39 -4.89
C THR A 62 9.77 -11.76 -5.91
N GLY A 63 9.40 -11.95 -7.18
CA GLY A 63 10.33 -12.20 -8.27
C GLY A 63 11.32 -11.04 -8.49
N ALA A 64 10.89 -9.80 -8.29
CA ALA A 64 11.75 -8.62 -8.39
C ALA A 64 12.92 -8.68 -7.40
N PHE A 65 12.63 -8.98 -6.12
CA PHE A 65 13.67 -9.13 -5.10
C PHE A 65 14.52 -10.37 -5.32
N ALA A 66 13.94 -11.48 -5.79
CA ALA A 66 14.70 -12.69 -6.13
C ALA A 66 15.75 -12.39 -7.22
N HIS A 67 15.37 -11.67 -8.28
CA HIS A 67 16.31 -11.26 -9.32
C HIS A 67 17.33 -10.20 -8.84
N GLY A 68 16.95 -9.33 -7.91
CA GLY A 68 17.89 -8.45 -7.22
C GLY A 68 18.95 -9.21 -6.42
N ALA A 69 18.55 -10.24 -5.67
CA ALA A 69 19.49 -11.12 -4.95
C ALA A 69 20.41 -11.89 -5.92
N ILE A 70 19.85 -12.45 -7.01
CA ILE A 70 20.65 -13.15 -8.03
C ILE A 70 21.68 -12.19 -8.66
N PHE A 71 21.30 -10.93 -8.90
CA PHE A 71 22.25 -9.90 -9.36
C PHE A 71 23.41 -9.71 -8.37
N PHE A 72 23.13 -9.58 -7.07
CA PHE A 72 24.19 -9.41 -6.06
C PHE A 72 25.19 -10.57 -6.03
N ILE A 73 24.73 -11.80 -6.27
CA ILE A 73 25.60 -12.98 -6.30
C ILE A 73 26.41 -13.07 -7.59
N ARG A 74 25.76 -12.86 -8.74
CA ARG A 74 26.31 -13.27 -10.05
C ARG A 74 26.96 -12.14 -10.83
N ASP A 75 26.40 -10.95 -10.73
CA ASP A 75 26.66 -9.86 -11.67
C ASP A 75 27.22 -8.60 -10.99
N TYR A 76 27.08 -8.48 -9.66
CA TYR A 76 27.62 -7.36 -8.91
C TYR A 76 29.15 -7.41 -8.85
N ASN A 77 29.80 -6.32 -9.24
CA ASN A 77 31.25 -6.14 -9.14
C ASN A 77 31.56 -5.01 -8.15
N PRO A 78 32.16 -5.30 -6.97
CA PRO A 78 32.49 -4.30 -5.97
C PRO A 78 33.44 -3.21 -6.47
N GLU A 79 34.45 -3.56 -7.28
CA GLU A 79 35.44 -2.60 -7.78
C GLU A 79 34.80 -1.57 -8.72
N GLN A 80 33.88 -2.02 -9.57
CA GLN A 80 33.16 -1.12 -10.51
C GLN A 80 32.11 -0.25 -9.80
N ASN A 81 31.70 -0.63 -8.60
CA ASN A 81 30.67 0.06 -7.83
C ASN A 81 31.23 0.78 -6.59
N GLU A 82 32.55 0.91 -6.48
CA GLU A 82 33.22 1.60 -5.38
C GLU A 82 32.65 3.02 -5.17
N ASP A 83 32.45 3.40 -3.91
CA ASP A 83 31.94 4.69 -3.44
C ASP A 83 30.58 5.15 -4.01
N ASN A 84 29.87 4.29 -4.74
CA ASN A 84 28.56 4.60 -5.27
C ASN A 84 27.42 4.29 -4.28
N VAL A 85 26.18 4.63 -4.65
CA VAL A 85 25.00 4.42 -3.78
C VAL A 85 24.74 2.96 -3.45
N LEU A 86 25.09 2.02 -4.34
CA LEU A 86 24.87 0.59 -4.16
C LEU A 86 25.88 0.01 -3.18
N ALA A 87 27.16 0.32 -3.33
CA ALA A 87 28.20 -0.08 -2.38
C ALA A 87 27.93 0.52 -0.99
N ARG A 88 27.64 1.83 -0.94
CA ARG A 88 27.33 2.49 0.34
C ARG A 88 26.15 1.86 1.05
N MET A 89 25.10 1.42 0.33
CA MET A 89 23.96 0.70 0.91
C MET A 89 24.39 -0.62 1.57
N LEU A 90 25.27 -1.38 0.93
CA LEU A 90 25.80 -2.64 1.47
C LEU A 90 26.62 -2.40 2.74
N ASP A 91 27.37 -1.28 2.83
CA ASP A 91 28.17 -0.94 4.02
C ASP A 91 27.35 -0.73 5.30
N HIS A 92 26.04 -0.48 5.19
CA HIS A 92 25.13 -0.31 6.33
C HIS A 92 23.91 -1.22 6.27
N LYS A 93 24.04 -2.40 5.65
CA LYS A 93 22.95 -3.38 5.51
C LYS A 93 22.37 -3.85 6.84
N GLU A 94 23.16 -3.91 7.90
CA GLU A 94 22.72 -4.28 9.25
C GLU A 94 21.80 -3.21 9.83
N ALA A 95 22.06 -1.94 9.54
CA ALA A 95 21.18 -0.84 9.95
C ALA A 95 19.83 -0.94 9.23
N ILE A 96 19.82 -1.18 7.93
CA ILE A 96 18.58 -1.36 7.15
C ILE A 96 17.76 -2.53 7.72
N THR A 97 18.39 -3.69 7.88
CA THR A 97 17.73 -4.91 8.35
C THR A 97 17.21 -4.78 9.78
N SER A 98 17.95 -4.13 10.68
CA SER A 98 17.52 -3.89 12.06
C SER A 98 16.31 -2.96 12.15
N HIS A 99 16.23 -1.91 11.33
CA HIS A 99 15.06 -1.01 11.32
C HIS A 99 13.81 -1.71 10.75
N LEU A 100 13.97 -2.51 9.69
CA LEU A 100 12.87 -3.33 9.15
C LEU A 100 12.39 -4.37 10.17
N SER A 101 13.31 -4.97 10.93
CA SER A 101 12.98 -5.88 12.04
C SER A 101 12.21 -5.17 13.14
N TRP A 102 12.69 -4.00 13.58
CA TRP A 102 11.99 -3.18 14.58
C TRP A 102 10.57 -2.81 14.13
N ALA A 103 10.39 -2.33 12.90
CA ALA A 103 9.08 -1.95 12.37
C ALA A 103 8.12 -3.16 12.32
N SER A 104 8.61 -4.33 11.88
CA SER A 104 7.82 -5.57 11.83
C SER A 104 7.40 -6.03 13.24
N LEU A 105 8.31 -6.00 14.20
CA LEU A 105 8.01 -6.34 15.60
C LEU A 105 7.04 -5.34 16.23
N PHE A 106 7.28 -4.04 16.02
CA PHE A 106 6.41 -2.97 16.52
C PHE A 106 4.98 -3.15 16.00
N LEU A 107 4.80 -3.29 14.69
CA LEU A 107 3.48 -3.51 14.09
C LEU A 107 2.86 -4.81 14.59
N GLY A 108 3.64 -5.88 14.71
CA GLY A 108 3.19 -7.19 15.17
C GLY A 108 2.62 -7.15 16.59
N PHE A 109 3.39 -6.62 17.54
CA PHE A 109 2.97 -6.54 18.94
C PHE A 109 1.71 -5.69 19.13
N HIS A 110 1.65 -4.51 18.51
CA HIS A 110 0.54 -3.59 18.73
C HIS A 110 -0.73 -4.01 17.97
N THR A 111 -0.61 -4.47 16.72
CA THR A 111 -1.77 -4.87 15.92
C THR A 111 -2.42 -6.11 16.52
N LEU A 112 -1.63 -7.16 16.79
CA LEU A 112 -2.16 -8.37 17.42
C LEU A 112 -2.66 -8.10 18.83
N GLY A 113 -1.94 -7.28 19.61
CA GLY A 113 -2.34 -6.89 20.96
C GLY A 113 -3.72 -6.22 21.00
N LEU A 114 -4.01 -5.32 20.04
CA LEU A 114 -5.33 -4.69 19.93
C LEU A 114 -6.42 -5.66 19.51
N TYR A 115 -6.16 -6.57 18.56
CA TYR A 115 -7.12 -7.62 18.20
C TYR A 115 -7.48 -8.50 19.41
N VAL A 116 -6.48 -9.02 20.11
CA VAL A 116 -6.69 -9.87 21.29
C VAL A 116 -7.39 -9.11 22.41
N HIS A 117 -7.00 -7.86 22.68
CA HIS A 117 -7.69 -7.01 23.66
C HIS A 117 -9.19 -6.87 23.33
N ASN A 118 -9.51 -6.54 22.07
CA ASN A 118 -10.88 -6.32 21.63
C ASN A 118 -11.72 -7.60 21.68
N ASP A 119 -11.14 -8.75 21.32
CA ASP A 119 -11.79 -10.06 21.43
C ASP A 119 -12.08 -10.43 22.90
N VAL A 120 -11.14 -10.17 23.83
CA VAL A 120 -11.34 -10.44 25.26
C VAL A 120 -12.43 -9.53 25.85
N MET A 121 -12.44 -8.24 25.50
CA MET A 121 -13.50 -7.32 25.95
C MET A 121 -14.88 -7.72 25.42
N LEU A 122 -14.95 -8.21 24.18
CA LEU A 122 -16.19 -8.73 23.59
C LEU A 122 -16.64 -10.02 24.28
N ALA A 123 -15.72 -10.96 24.52
CA ALA A 123 -16.00 -12.22 25.19
C ALA A 123 -16.51 -12.01 26.64
N PHE A 124 -16.05 -10.97 27.32
CA PHE A 124 -16.54 -10.57 28.64
C PHE A 124 -17.84 -9.76 28.62
N GLY A 125 -18.44 -9.52 27.45
CA GLY A 125 -19.69 -8.78 27.34
C GLY A 125 -19.57 -7.29 27.63
N THR A 126 -18.35 -6.73 27.53
CA THR A 126 -18.06 -5.30 27.73
C THR A 126 -17.49 -4.66 26.45
N PRO A 127 -18.25 -4.63 25.33
CA PRO A 127 -17.77 -4.11 24.05
C PRO A 127 -17.38 -2.63 24.10
N GLU A 128 -17.94 -1.85 25.04
CA GLU A 128 -17.59 -0.44 25.25
C GLU A 128 -16.15 -0.22 25.74
N LYS A 129 -15.48 -1.29 26.20
CA LYS A 129 -14.06 -1.26 26.63
C LYS A 129 -13.08 -1.63 25.52
N GLN A 130 -13.58 -1.89 24.32
CA GLN A 130 -12.73 -2.06 23.15
C GLN A 130 -11.97 -0.78 22.84
N ILE A 131 -10.76 -0.93 22.30
CA ILE A 131 -9.96 0.18 21.81
C ILE A 131 -10.26 0.30 20.32
N LEU A 132 -11.05 1.32 19.97
CA LEU A 132 -11.48 1.62 18.60
C LEU A 132 -10.82 2.92 18.16
N ILE A 133 -9.80 2.81 17.30
CA ILE A 133 -9.03 3.95 16.81
C ILE A 133 -9.57 4.36 15.46
N GLU A 134 -10.02 5.61 15.33
CA GLU A 134 -10.47 6.16 14.05
C GLU A 134 -9.28 6.43 13.11
N PRO A 135 -9.34 6.04 11.82
CA PRO A 135 -8.29 6.30 10.85
C PRO A 135 -8.34 7.76 10.35
N ILE A 136 -8.16 8.73 11.25
CA ILE A 136 -8.34 10.16 10.98
C ILE A 136 -7.53 10.67 9.79
N PHE A 137 -6.33 10.14 9.56
CA PHE A 137 -5.49 10.54 8.44
C PHE A 137 -6.07 10.10 7.09
N ALA A 138 -6.62 8.89 7.02
CA ALA A 138 -7.27 8.41 5.82
C ALA A 138 -8.63 9.11 5.59
N GLN A 139 -9.39 9.37 6.66
CA GLN A 139 -10.64 10.15 6.58
C GLN A 139 -10.39 11.60 6.12
N TRP A 140 -9.29 12.20 6.58
CA TRP A 140 -8.83 13.50 6.11
C TRP A 140 -8.51 13.48 4.61
N ILE A 141 -7.83 12.45 4.10
CA ILE A 141 -7.57 12.29 2.65
C ILE A 141 -8.88 12.17 1.87
N GLN A 142 -9.85 11.37 2.33
CA GLN A 142 -11.16 11.29 1.68
C GLN A 142 -11.85 12.66 1.62
N SER A 143 -11.74 13.45 2.69
CA SER A 143 -12.30 14.80 2.75
C SER A 143 -11.54 15.80 1.87
N ALA A 144 -10.22 15.70 1.81
CA ALA A 144 -9.40 16.47 0.89
C ALA A 144 -9.80 16.22 -0.57
N HIS A 145 -10.27 15.00 -0.88
CA HIS A 145 -10.84 14.62 -2.18
C HIS A 145 -12.32 14.99 -2.37
N GLY A 146 -12.98 15.63 -1.42
CA GLY A 146 -14.34 16.13 -1.59
C GLY A 146 -15.43 15.29 -0.93
N LYS A 147 -15.08 14.29 -0.13
CA LYS A 147 -16.04 13.55 0.68
C LYS A 147 -16.49 14.39 1.88
N THR A 148 -17.77 14.69 1.99
CA THR A 148 -18.29 15.62 3.02
C THR A 148 -18.70 14.93 4.31
N SER A 149 -18.86 13.60 4.30
CA SER A 149 -19.42 12.83 5.42
C SER A 149 -18.62 12.88 6.73
N TYR A 150 -17.36 13.29 6.69
CA TYR A 150 -16.49 13.39 7.87
C TYR A 150 -16.41 14.80 8.47
N GLY A 151 -16.89 15.83 7.75
CA GLY A 151 -16.97 17.20 8.28
C GLY A 151 -15.65 17.94 8.48
N PHE A 152 -14.54 17.51 7.86
CA PHE A 152 -13.25 18.20 7.98
C PHE A 152 -13.20 19.59 7.29
N ASP A 153 -14.04 19.83 6.28
CA ASP A 153 -14.10 21.09 5.50
C ASP A 153 -12.72 21.57 4.99
N VAL A 154 -12.03 20.70 4.24
CA VAL A 154 -10.68 20.93 3.71
C VAL A 154 -10.60 20.67 2.20
N LEU A 155 -9.77 21.47 1.51
CA LEU A 155 -9.49 21.32 0.07
C LEU A 155 -10.76 21.16 -0.77
N LEU A 156 -11.01 20.00 -1.39
CA LEU A 156 -12.16 19.80 -2.28
C LEU A 156 -13.48 19.59 -1.52
N SER A 157 -13.46 19.30 -0.22
CA SER A 157 -14.69 19.29 0.59
C SER A 157 -15.13 20.70 1.01
N SER A 158 -14.26 21.69 0.88
CA SER A 158 -14.57 23.09 1.18
C SER A 158 -14.92 23.88 -0.08
N THR A 159 -16.13 24.42 -0.14
CA THR A 159 -16.61 25.16 -1.32
C THR A 159 -15.92 26.51 -1.52
N ASN A 160 -15.25 27.03 -0.48
CA ASN A 160 -14.50 28.29 -0.50
C ASN A 160 -13.00 28.11 -0.81
N SER A 161 -12.56 26.86 -0.99
CA SER A 161 -11.16 26.54 -1.24
C SER A 161 -10.74 26.94 -2.67
N PRO A 162 -9.52 27.48 -2.87
CA PRO A 162 -8.96 27.70 -4.20
C PRO A 162 -8.95 26.44 -5.07
N ALA A 163 -8.68 25.26 -4.48
CA ALA A 163 -8.67 23.99 -5.19
C ALA A 163 -10.08 23.63 -5.73
N PHE A 164 -11.11 23.89 -4.92
CA PHE A 164 -12.50 23.70 -5.33
C PHE A 164 -12.86 24.65 -6.48
N HIS A 165 -12.53 25.94 -6.35
CA HIS A 165 -12.83 26.95 -7.36
C HIS A 165 -12.15 26.68 -8.71
N ALA A 166 -10.91 26.18 -8.69
CA ALA A 166 -10.16 25.88 -9.90
C ALA A 166 -10.77 24.71 -10.72
N GLY A 167 -11.33 23.70 -10.06
CA GLY A 167 -11.87 22.50 -10.73
C GLY A 167 -13.35 22.55 -11.10
N ARG A 168 -14.10 23.54 -10.57
CA ARG A 168 -15.58 23.53 -10.52
C ARG A 168 -16.32 23.43 -11.85
N SER A 169 -15.68 23.74 -12.99
CA SER A 169 -16.35 23.85 -14.28
C SER A 169 -16.13 22.67 -15.24
N ILE A 170 -15.25 21.72 -14.90
CA ILE A 170 -14.87 20.63 -15.83
C ILE A 170 -15.20 19.26 -15.22
N TRP A 171 -14.30 18.72 -14.39
CA TRP A 171 -14.42 17.36 -13.85
C TRP A 171 -15.01 17.31 -12.44
N LEU A 172 -14.87 18.40 -11.67
CA LEU A 172 -15.16 18.41 -10.24
C LEU A 172 -16.64 18.15 -9.91
N PRO A 173 -17.65 18.70 -10.63
CA PRO A 173 -19.05 18.40 -10.32
C PRO A 173 -19.38 16.91 -10.42
N GLY A 174 -18.89 16.23 -11.47
CA GLY A 174 -19.07 14.78 -11.65
C GLY A 174 -18.35 13.97 -10.58
N TRP A 175 -17.12 14.37 -10.24
CA TRP A 175 -16.34 13.75 -9.17
C TRP A 175 -17.02 13.86 -7.80
N LEU A 176 -17.46 15.07 -7.43
CA LEU A 176 -18.13 15.32 -6.14
C LEU A 176 -19.45 14.58 -6.02
N ASN A 177 -20.17 14.41 -7.13
CA ASN A 177 -21.35 13.57 -7.17
C ASN A 177 -20.98 12.11 -6.88
N ALA A 178 -19.99 11.57 -7.59
CA ALA A 178 -19.57 10.17 -7.45
C ALA A 178 -19.00 9.84 -6.06
N ILE A 179 -18.12 10.68 -5.49
CA ILE A 179 -17.45 10.39 -4.20
C ILE A 179 -18.39 10.49 -2.99
N ASN A 180 -19.51 11.21 -3.11
CA ASN A 180 -20.52 11.35 -2.05
C ASN A 180 -21.72 10.40 -2.24
N GLU A 181 -21.72 9.60 -3.29
CA GLU A 181 -22.74 8.59 -3.56
C GLU A 181 -22.42 7.29 -2.79
N ASN A 182 -23.34 6.83 -1.95
CA ASN A 182 -23.12 5.66 -1.09
C ASN A 182 -23.34 4.31 -1.80
N SER A 183 -23.78 4.33 -3.06
CA SER A 183 -24.11 3.13 -3.83
C SER A 183 -22.94 2.59 -4.68
N ASN A 184 -21.77 3.23 -4.64
CA ASN A 184 -20.57 2.82 -5.37
C ASN A 184 -19.39 2.52 -4.42
N SER A 185 -18.24 2.12 -4.99
CA SER A 185 -17.03 1.77 -4.24
C SER A 185 -15.95 2.87 -4.24
N LEU A 186 -16.28 4.08 -4.71
CA LEU A 186 -15.34 5.20 -4.76
C LEU A 186 -15.16 5.78 -3.34
N PHE A 187 -13.97 5.60 -2.78
CA PHE A 187 -13.63 6.03 -1.41
C PHE A 187 -14.67 5.61 -0.37
N LEU A 188 -14.86 4.30 -0.18
CA LEU A 188 -15.76 3.75 0.83
C LEU A 188 -15.54 4.38 2.22
N LYS A 189 -16.61 4.53 3.00
CA LYS A 189 -16.51 5.06 4.36
C LYS A 189 -15.70 4.08 5.21
N ILE A 190 -14.63 4.57 5.80
CA ILE A 190 -13.72 3.82 6.67
C ILE A 190 -13.91 4.18 8.16
N GLY A 191 -13.62 3.23 9.04
CA GLY A 191 -13.68 3.36 10.49
C GLY A 191 -12.65 2.49 11.23
N PRO A 192 -12.89 2.15 12.50
CA PRO A 192 -11.89 1.48 13.34
C PRO A 192 -11.48 0.08 12.88
N GLY A 193 -12.40 -0.67 12.28
CA GLY A 193 -12.07 -1.97 11.68
C GLY A 193 -11.07 -1.84 10.53
N ASP A 194 -11.27 -0.82 9.67
CA ASP A 194 -10.35 -0.51 8.58
C ASP A 194 -8.97 -0.11 9.11
N PHE A 195 -8.91 0.66 10.20
CA PHE A 195 -7.64 1.02 10.84
C PHE A 195 -6.83 -0.23 11.20
N LEU A 196 -7.43 -1.21 11.88
CA LEU A 196 -6.73 -2.41 12.33
C LEU A 196 -6.25 -3.28 11.16
N VAL A 197 -7.11 -3.51 10.16
CA VAL A 197 -6.71 -4.35 9.00
C VAL A 197 -5.60 -3.68 8.17
N HIS A 198 -5.60 -2.35 8.04
CA HIS A 198 -4.50 -1.66 7.35
C HIS A 198 -3.17 -1.77 8.11
N HIS A 199 -3.18 -1.80 9.45
CA HIS A 199 -1.96 -2.08 10.23
C HIS A 199 -1.51 -3.54 10.11
N ALA A 200 -2.45 -4.49 9.97
CA ALA A 200 -2.12 -5.88 9.66
C ALA A 200 -1.53 -6.04 8.24
N ILE A 201 -2.04 -5.31 7.25
CA ILE A 201 -1.46 -5.25 5.90
C ILE A 201 -0.05 -4.64 5.98
N ALA A 202 0.12 -3.54 6.71
CA ALA A 202 1.43 -2.92 6.91
C ALA A 202 2.43 -3.90 7.54
N LEU A 203 2.01 -4.66 8.57
CA LEU A 203 2.82 -5.71 9.18
C LEU A 203 3.27 -6.75 8.15
N GLY A 204 2.34 -7.26 7.34
CA GLY A 204 2.64 -8.22 6.27
C GLY A 204 3.66 -7.66 5.28
N LEU A 205 3.43 -6.45 4.77
CA LEU A 205 4.34 -5.80 3.82
C LEU A 205 5.75 -5.57 4.41
N HIS A 206 5.87 -5.08 5.64
CA HIS A 206 7.17 -4.86 6.29
C HIS A 206 7.90 -6.18 6.55
N THR A 207 7.19 -7.21 7.01
CA THR A 207 7.78 -8.52 7.30
C THR A 207 8.24 -9.21 6.01
N THR A 208 7.43 -9.19 4.95
CA THR A 208 7.82 -9.72 3.64
C THR A 208 9.03 -8.96 3.07
N THR A 209 9.02 -7.62 3.17
CA THR A 209 10.16 -6.79 2.72
C THR A 209 11.42 -7.11 3.52
N LEU A 210 11.33 -7.26 4.85
CA LEU A 210 12.44 -7.68 5.70
C LEU A 210 13.06 -8.99 5.22
N ILE A 211 12.24 -10.01 4.97
CA ILE A 211 12.71 -11.32 4.54
C ILE A 211 13.42 -11.21 3.19
N LEU A 212 12.82 -10.52 2.22
CA LEU A 212 13.36 -10.38 0.87
C LEU A 212 14.63 -9.52 0.81
N VAL A 213 14.62 -8.37 1.50
CA VAL A 213 15.77 -7.45 1.56
C VAL A 213 16.93 -8.11 2.28
N LYS A 214 16.70 -8.70 3.45
CA LYS A 214 17.77 -9.40 4.16
C LYS A 214 18.36 -10.52 3.29
N GLY A 215 17.50 -11.31 2.65
CA GLY A 215 17.93 -12.37 1.74
C GLY A 215 18.80 -11.86 0.58
N ALA A 216 18.54 -10.66 0.06
CA ALA A 216 19.33 -10.06 -1.02
C ALA A 216 20.64 -9.40 -0.52
N LEU A 217 20.65 -8.79 0.67
CA LEU A 217 21.82 -8.10 1.22
C LEU A 217 22.86 -9.05 1.85
N ASP A 218 22.43 -10.26 2.22
CA ASP A 218 23.28 -11.32 2.78
C ASP A 218 23.61 -12.43 1.76
N ALA A 219 23.21 -12.25 0.49
CA ALA A 219 23.49 -13.16 -0.62
C ALA A 219 24.94 -13.02 -1.11
#